data_AF-A0A5P9D4B5-F1
#
_entry.id   AF-A0A5P9D4B5-F1
#
_cell.length_a   1.000
_cell.length_b   1.000
_cell.length_c   1.000
_cell.angle_alpha   90.00
_cell.angle_beta   90.00
_cell.angle_gamma   90.00
#
_symmetry.space_group_name_H-M   'P 1'
#
loop_
_entity.id
_entity.type
_entity.pdbx_description
1 polymer ?
#
loop_
_entity_poly.entity_id
_entity_poly.type
_entity_poly.pdbx_seq_one_letter_code
_entity_poly.pdbx_strand_id
1 'polypeptide(L)' 'MSKQEIGPNLEAPDDFYADLLSAHEGLTKQESDALNARLILLLANHIGERATLKELLDAAHLKEVVGG' A
#
# COMPACT_ATOMS: atom_id res chain seq x y z
N MET A 1 -0.14 17.01 15.68
CA MET A 1 -0.34 15.56 15.65
C MET A 1 -1.66 15.30 14.92
N SER A 2 -1.64 15.35 13.60
CA SER A 2 -2.84 15.07 12.80
C SER A 2 -2.91 13.56 12.65
N LYS A 3 -3.94 12.96 13.27
CA LYS A 3 -4.24 11.54 13.14
C LYS A 3 -4.54 11.28 11.67
N GLN A 4 -3.63 10.59 10.99
CA GLN A 4 -3.81 10.22 9.59
C GLN A 4 -4.92 9.17 9.54
N GLU A 5 -6.15 9.62 9.28
CA GLU A 5 -7.26 8.71 9.03
C GLU A 5 -6.97 8.01 7.70
N ILE A 6 -6.72 6.71 7.74
CA ILE A 6 -6.52 5.87 6.54
C ILE A 6 -7.93 5.63 5.95
N GLY A 7 -8.57 6.69 5.49
CA GLY A 7 -9.71 6.63 4.56
C GLY A 7 -9.17 6.59 3.12
N PRO A 8 -9.99 6.22 2.12
CA PRO A 8 -9.57 6.26 0.72
C PRO A 8 -9.23 7.71 0.35
N ASN A 9 -7.94 8.02 0.31
CA ASN A 9 -7.42 9.31 -0.13
C ASN A 9 -7.23 9.35 -1.66
N LEU A 10 -7.61 8.25 -2.34
CA LEU A 10 -7.66 8.09 -3.78
C LEU A 10 -9.07 8.44 -4.26
N GLU A 11 -9.17 9.31 -5.27
CA GLU A 11 -10.46 9.67 -5.89
C GLU A 11 -11.17 8.46 -6.52
N ALA A 12 -10.41 7.46 -6.96
CA ALA A 12 -10.92 6.21 -7.54
C ALA A 12 -10.09 5.01 -7.03
N PRO A 13 -10.37 4.49 -5.81
CA PRO A 13 -9.61 3.39 -5.23
C PRO A 13 -9.78 2.09 -6.03
N ASP A 14 -10.94 1.89 -6.66
CA ASP A 14 -11.24 0.72 -7.48
C ASP A 14 -10.40 0.68 -8.76
N ASP A 15 -10.18 1.84 -9.39
CA ASP A 15 -9.37 1.94 -10.62
C ASP A 15 -7.91 1.58 -10.35
N PHE A 16 -7.33 2.08 -9.26
CA PHE A 16 -5.98 1.71 -8.86
C PHE A 16 -5.87 0.22 -8.51
N TYR A 17 -6.89 -0.35 -7.86
CA TYR A 17 -6.91 -1.77 -7.55
C TYR A 17 -6.99 -2.63 -8.82
N ALA A 18 -7.76 -2.20 -9.82
CA ALA A 18 -7.84 -2.86 -11.12
C ALA A 18 -6.50 -2.80 -11.88
N ASP A 19 -5.83 -1.65 -11.86
CA ASP A 19 -4.49 -1.49 -12.44
C ASP A 19 -3.46 -2.38 -11.74
N LEU A 20 -3.52 -2.45 -10.41
CA LEU A 20 -2.64 -3.31 -9.62
C LEU A 20 -2.86 -4.79 -9.96
N LEU A 21 -4.11 -5.23 -10.03
CA LEU A 21 -4.45 -6.61 -10.41
C LEU A 21 -3.96 -6.94 -11.82
N SER A 22 -4.20 -6.03 -12.77
CA SER A 22 -3.74 -6.15 -14.15
C SER A 22 -2.22 -6.26 -14.25
N ALA A 23 -1.48 -5.52 -13.41
CA ALA A 23 -0.03 -5.61 -13.34
C ALA A 23 0.49 -6.96 -12.82
N HIS A 24 -0.35 -7.73 -12.12
CA HIS A 24 -0.04 -9.07 -11.63
C HIS A 24 -0.47 -10.19 -12.60
N GLU A 25 -1.25 -9.90 -13.64
CA GLU A 25 -1.72 -10.91 -14.57
C GLU A 25 -0.55 -11.60 -15.30
N GLY A 26 -0.58 -12.94 -15.33
CA GLY A 26 0.47 -13.75 -15.95
C GLY A 26 1.76 -13.90 -15.15
N LEU A 27 1.88 -13.24 -13.99
CA LEU A 27 3.04 -13.40 -13.11
C LEU A 27 2.91 -14.63 -12.21
N THR A 28 4.03 -15.31 -11.99
CA THR A 28 4.15 -16.27 -10.89
C THR A 28 4.10 -15.57 -9.54
N LYS A 29 3.87 -16.33 -8.47
CA LYS A 29 3.91 -15.78 -7.10
C LYS A 29 5.22 -15.05 -6.81
N GLN A 30 6.36 -15.58 -7.26
CA GLN A 30 7.67 -15.00 -7.01
C GLN A 30 7.85 -13.67 -7.75
N GLU A 31 7.36 -13.59 -8.99
CA GLU A 31 7.38 -12.35 -9.77
C GLU A 31 6.42 -11.30 -9.21
N SER A 32 5.24 -11.74 -8.74
CA SER A 32 4.28 -10.91 -8.04
C SER A 32 4.86 -10.32 -6.74
N ASP A 33 5.52 -11.16 -5.92
CA ASP A 33 6.21 -10.71 -4.71
C ASP A 33 7.33 -9.69 -5.04
N ALA A 34 8.08 -9.92 -6.13
CA ALA A 34 9.11 -8.99 -6.59
C ALA A 34 8.54 -7.67 -7.12
N LEU A 35 7.39 -7.70 -7.82
CA LEU A 35 6.67 -6.51 -8.26
C LEU A 35 6.22 -5.68 -7.04
N ASN A 36 5.61 -6.33 -6.05
CA ASN A 36 5.17 -5.68 -4.82
C ASN A 36 6.32 -5.02 -4.07
N ALA A 37 7.46 -5.70 -3.93
CA ALA A 37 8.64 -5.14 -3.28
C ALA A 37 9.14 -3.87 -4.00
N ARG A 38 9.19 -3.87 -5.34
CA ARG A 38 9.58 -2.70 -6.13
C ARG A 38 8.58 -1.56 -5.97
N LEU A 39 7.28 -1.86 -6.04
CA LEU A 39 6.22 -0.86 -5.89
C LEU A 39 6.30 -0.18 -4.51
N ILE A 40 6.46 -0.95 -3.43
CA ILE A 40 6.63 -0.42 -2.08
C ILE A 40 7.83 0.54 -2.00
N LEU A 41 8.97 0.17 -2.61
CA LEU A 41 10.16 1.03 -2.62
C LEU A 41 9.94 2.34 -3.39
N LEU A 42 9.23 2.28 -4.53
CA LEU A 42 8.90 3.46 -5.32
C LEU A 42 7.95 4.39 -4.55
N LEU A 43 6.91 3.84 -3.92
CA LEU A 43 6.00 4.60 -3.05
C LEU A 43 6.74 5.21 -1.86
N ALA A 44 7.66 4.45 -1.25
CA ALA A 44 8.45 4.94 -0.13
C ALA A 44 9.35 6.11 -0.53
N ASN A 45 9.95 6.04 -1.72
CA ASN A 45 10.73 7.15 -2.30
C ASN A 45 9.83 8.36 -2.57
N HIS A 46 8.66 8.16 -3.16
CA HIS A 46 7.71 9.23 -3.44
C HIS A 46 7.25 9.98 -2.17
N ILE A 47 7.03 9.25 -1.07
CA ILE A 47 6.67 9.82 0.24
C ILE A 47 7.86 10.58 0.86
N GLY A 48 9.08 10.05 0.77
CA GLY A 48 10.32 10.72 1.17
C GLY A 48 10.56 10.93 2.67
N GLU A 49 9.54 10.82 3.51
CA GLU A 49 9.63 11.07 4.95
C GLU A 49 9.65 9.78 5.80
N ARG A 50 10.76 9.54 6.52
CA ARG A 50 10.93 8.35 7.35
C ARG A 50 9.88 8.21 8.46
N ALA A 51 9.43 9.31 9.06
CA ALA A 51 8.42 9.28 10.11
C ALA A 51 7.08 8.78 9.56
N THR A 52 6.63 9.36 8.44
CA THR A 52 5.44 8.92 7.69
C THR A 52 5.54 7.45 7.27
N LEU A 53 6.68 7.01 6.74
CA LEU A 53 6.89 5.61 6.38
C LEU A 53 6.78 4.67 7.58
N LYS A 54 7.29 5.10 8.75
CA LYS A 54 7.16 4.31 9.98
C LYS A 54 5.70 4.22 10.41
N GLU A 55 4.95 5.31 10.39
CA GLU A 55 3.53 5.32 10.72
C GLU A 55 2.71 4.42 9.80
N LEU A 56 3.01 4.43 8.50
CA LEU A 56 2.37 3.54 7.52
C LEU A 56 2.70 2.06 7.75
N LEU A 57 3.95 1.74 8.11
CA LEU A 57 4.33 0.37 8.48
C LEU A 57 3.61 -0.11 9.75
N ASP A 58 3.55 0.75 10.77
CA ASP A 58 2.83 0.44 12.01
C ASP A 58 1.32 0.25 11.72
N ALA A 59 0.73 1.07 10.86
CA ALA A 59 -0.65 0.94 10.42
C ALA A 59 -0.91 -0.35 9.62
N ALA A 60 0.01 -0.76 8.74
CA ALA A 60 -0.09 -2.01 7.98
C ALA A 60 0.03 -3.27 8.87
N HIS A 61 0.69 -3.17 10.02
CA HIS A 61 0.75 -4.24 11.03
C HIS A 61 -0.51 -4.33 11.89
N LEU A 62 -1.26 -3.23 12.03
CA LEU A 62 -2.56 -3.26 12.68
C LEU A 62 -3.51 -4.04 11.77
N LYS A 63 -3.67 -5.35 12.04
CA LYS A 63 -4.89 -6.06 11.64
C LYS A 63 -6.04 -5.20 12.11
N GLU A 64 -6.88 -4.71 11.20
CA GLU A 64 -8.19 -4.26 11.61
C GLU A 64 -8.86 -5.44 12.33
N VAL A 65 -9.00 -5.32 13.65
CA VAL A 65 -10.02 -6.04 14.39
C VAL A 65 -11.32 -5.36 13.99
N VAL A 66 -11.84 -5.70 12.81
CA VAL A 66 -13.25 -5.47 12.49
C VAL A 66 -14.03 -6.49 13.30
N GLY A 67 -14.59 -6.06 14.44
CA GLY A 67 -15.53 -6.85 15.23
C GLY A 67 -15.35 -6.71 16.73
N GLY A 68 -16.07 -5.74 17.31
CA GLY A 68 -16.33 -5.58 18.74
C GLY A 68 -17.49 -4.62 18.93
#